data_AF-A0A257V325-F1
#
_entry.id   AF-A0A257V325-F1
#
_cell.length_a   1.000
_cell.length_b   1.000
_cell.length_c   1.000
_cell.angle_alpha   90.00
_cell.angle_beta   90.00
_cell.angle_gamma   90.00
#
_symmetry.space_group_name_H-M   'P 1'
#
loop_
_entity.id
_entity.type
_entity.pdbx_description
1 polymer ?
#
loop_
_entity_poly.entity_id
_entity_poly.type
_entity_poly.pdbx_seq_one_letter_code
_entity_poly.pdbx_strand_id
1 'polypeptide(L)'
;MYVSVTPVADADGRDRNVDWFYYGLEAENAAATGAAGRAGAPAAAPAAGGGRGGSAIGGLPYWGKYVFHDNNRDINLSQVEMRAITDWYLTAHPPIVHDMHEAEALMYIYSGGPPQNPTLDPILFTELPFFANYQLEQTTKYGMPGVYTHAFMDGWSPGYLGSVAYNHNGMMEMYETESGHDIPADSMSEAIANAEPAGRGGFRGRGESLPTGKGPGQPREWYRGLPVPANGVGTFTRRDNTNYMETACLSALQLASMFPQMVLEDFYVMTKHSLDAGSTQAPYAFVIPKAPDMTKPATLVNILRAQGIEVGLLRQQTVVGSDTFPAGSYVVKLDQPYGRLAKNLLEKQIFPDPRLMTYDDSGWSMGWAFDVTVKEIHDTAILDAAVAPVKEAEVVGTVAGGGSAGLAVAHYGSNNMITFRYLLQHVPMQVAERAFTADGVKFPAGSFIVTGSAADLAAAKHMVDSLGLTAAALSALPTVASHAANVPRVAIYSQWNATQDLGWYRFT
;
A
#
# COMPACT_ATOMS: atom_id res chain seq x y z
N MET A 1 29.32 -2.78 -8.42
CA MET A 1 27.91 -2.42 -8.63
C MET A 1 27.14 -3.72 -8.77
N TYR A 2 26.15 -3.95 -7.91
CA TYR A 2 25.25 -5.10 -7.99
C TYR A 2 23.90 -4.59 -8.47
N VAL A 3 23.28 -5.29 -9.41
CA VAL A 3 21.94 -4.98 -9.91
C VAL A 3 21.09 -6.21 -9.65
N SER A 4 19.95 -6.01 -8.97
CA SER A 4 18.91 -7.01 -8.81
C SER A 4 17.77 -6.66 -9.75
N VAL A 5 17.22 -7.64 -10.44
CA VAL A 5 16.10 -7.46 -11.36
C VAL A 5 15.01 -8.42 -10.92
N THR A 6 13.82 -7.88 -10.62
CA THR A 6 12.60 -8.65 -10.41
C THR A 6 11.76 -8.52 -11.68
N PRO A 7 11.79 -9.50 -12.60
CA PRO A 7 11.13 -9.34 -13.90
C PRO A 7 9.61 -9.26 -13.79
N VAL A 8 9.04 -9.78 -12.69
CA VAL A 8 7.60 -9.82 -12.42
C VAL A 8 7.38 -9.66 -10.92
N ALA A 9 6.87 -8.50 -10.49
CA ALA A 9 6.57 -8.22 -9.08
C ALA A 9 5.27 -8.89 -8.60
N ASP A 10 4.29 -9.07 -9.50
CA ASP A 10 3.06 -9.83 -9.27
C ASP A 10 2.96 -11.01 -10.25
N ALA A 11 3.51 -12.15 -9.84
CA ALA A 11 3.51 -13.37 -10.67
C ALA A 11 2.08 -13.89 -10.93
N ASP A 12 1.20 -13.78 -9.95
CA ASP A 12 -0.19 -14.26 -10.05
C ASP A 12 -1.02 -13.36 -10.97
N GLY A 13 -0.79 -12.04 -10.94
CA GLY A 13 -1.39 -11.08 -11.87
C GLY A 13 -0.92 -11.31 -13.31
N ARG A 14 0.38 -11.57 -13.51
CA ARG A 14 0.91 -11.96 -14.82
C ARG A 14 0.24 -13.22 -15.36
N ASP A 15 0.15 -14.27 -14.56
CA ASP A 15 -0.48 -15.52 -14.98
C ASP A 15 -1.96 -15.32 -15.34
N ARG A 16 -2.68 -14.47 -14.59
CA ARG A 16 -4.04 -14.09 -14.94
C ARG A 16 -4.14 -13.33 -16.27
N ASN A 17 -3.20 -12.44 -16.56
CA ASN A 17 -3.14 -11.76 -17.86
C ASN A 17 -2.90 -12.74 -19.02
N VAL A 18 -2.05 -13.74 -18.81
CA VAL A 18 -1.81 -14.81 -19.79
C VAL A 18 -3.07 -15.66 -20.00
N ASP A 19 -3.73 -16.09 -18.92
CA ASP A 19 -5.00 -16.82 -18.96
C ASP A 19 -6.07 -15.99 -19.72
N TRP A 20 -6.14 -14.68 -19.46
CA TRP A 20 -7.07 -13.79 -20.15
C TRP A 20 -6.79 -13.68 -21.65
N PHE A 21 -5.52 -13.53 -22.03
CA PHE A 21 -5.12 -13.46 -23.43
C PHE A 21 -5.54 -14.72 -24.19
N TYR A 22 -5.27 -15.91 -23.64
CA TYR A 22 -5.69 -17.16 -24.26
C TYR A 22 -7.21 -17.32 -24.31
N TYR A 23 -7.92 -16.91 -23.26
CA TYR A 23 -9.39 -16.88 -23.28
C TYR A 23 -9.93 -15.97 -24.39
N GLY A 24 -9.33 -14.79 -24.57
CA GLY A 24 -9.65 -13.87 -25.66
C GLY A 24 -9.46 -14.50 -27.04
N LEU A 25 -8.31 -15.12 -27.26
CA LEU A 25 -8.02 -15.85 -28.50
C LEU A 25 -9.01 -17.00 -28.74
N GLU A 26 -9.34 -17.78 -27.72
CA GLU A 26 -10.32 -18.86 -27.83
C GLU A 26 -11.71 -18.35 -28.18
N ALA A 27 -12.15 -17.27 -27.54
CA ALA A 27 -13.45 -16.65 -27.81
C ALA A 27 -13.53 -16.05 -29.22
N GLU A 28 -12.47 -15.39 -29.69
CA GLU A 28 -12.37 -14.88 -31.07
C GLU A 28 -12.37 -16.02 -32.09
N ASN A 29 -11.62 -17.10 -31.83
CA ASN A 29 -11.63 -18.31 -32.66
C ASN A 29 -13.01 -19.00 -32.67
N ALA A 30 -13.72 -19.04 -31.54
CA ALA A 30 -15.07 -19.58 -31.45
C ALA A 30 -16.11 -18.72 -32.19
N ALA A 31 -15.94 -17.39 -32.16
CA ALA A 31 -16.76 -16.47 -32.94
C ALA A 31 -16.51 -16.62 -34.45
N ALA A 32 -15.24 -16.74 -34.87
CA ALA A 32 -14.85 -16.93 -36.27
C ALA A 32 -15.33 -18.26 -36.86
N THR A 33 -15.51 -19.29 -36.03
CA THR A 33 -16.01 -20.62 -36.44
C THR A 33 -17.53 -20.79 -36.35
N GLY A 34 -18.27 -19.75 -35.95
CA GLY A 34 -19.74 -19.78 -35.88
C GLY A 34 -20.31 -20.62 -34.73
N ALA A 35 -19.48 -21.00 -33.75
CA ALA A 35 -19.89 -21.77 -32.58
C ALA A 35 -20.50 -20.92 -31.45
N ALA A 36 -20.55 -19.59 -31.62
CA ALA A 36 -21.07 -18.61 -30.66
C ALA A 36 -22.61 -18.64 -30.53
N GLY A 37 -23.16 -19.77 -30.11
CA GLY A 37 -24.57 -19.94 -29.81
C GLY A 37 -24.75 -20.51 -28.41
N ARG A 38 -25.18 -19.64 -27.48
CA ARG A 38 -25.65 -19.89 -26.09
C ARG A 38 -24.65 -19.59 -24.96
N ALA A 39 -24.52 -18.31 -24.63
CA ALA A 39 -24.60 -17.84 -23.24
C ALA A 39 -24.94 -16.35 -23.29
N GLY A 40 -25.94 -15.90 -22.51
CA GLY A 40 -26.42 -14.53 -22.53
C GLY A 40 -25.34 -13.55 -22.07
N ALA A 41 -24.80 -12.75 -22.99
CA ALA A 41 -23.88 -11.66 -22.67
C ALA A 41 -24.70 -10.39 -22.34
N PRO A 42 -24.51 -9.76 -21.18
CA PRO A 42 -25.04 -8.42 -20.96
C PRO A 42 -24.24 -7.41 -21.79
N ALA A 43 -24.94 -6.41 -22.33
CA ALA A 43 -24.32 -5.30 -23.06
C ALA A 43 -23.33 -4.55 -22.15
N ALA A 44 -22.10 -4.38 -22.63
CA ALA A 44 -21.03 -3.68 -21.91
C ALA A 44 -21.32 -2.18 -21.82
N ALA A 45 -21.35 -1.64 -20.59
CA ALA A 45 -21.24 -0.20 -20.34
C ALA A 45 -19.79 0.25 -20.56
N PRO A 46 -19.54 1.50 -21.00
CA PRO A 46 -18.20 1.97 -21.29
C PRO A 46 -17.37 2.07 -20.00
N ALA A 47 -16.24 1.35 -19.96
CA ALA A 47 -15.25 1.46 -18.90
C ALA A 47 -14.56 2.83 -18.95
N ALA A 48 -14.42 3.47 -17.79
CA ALA A 48 -13.52 4.59 -17.58
C ALA A 48 -12.18 4.03 -17.06
N GLY A 49 -11.08 4.35 -17.75
CA GLY A 49 -9.71 4.06 -17.30
C GLY A 49 -8.96 3.03 -18.16
N GLY A 50 -7.84 3.49 -18.74
CA GLY A 50 -6.64 2.77 -19.22
C GLY A 50 -6.76 1.43 -19.95
N GLY A 51 -6.25 1.35 -21.18
CA GLY A 51 -6.02 0.08 -21.89
C GLY A 51 -7.09 -0.28 -22.93
N ARG A 52 -7.18 0.48 -24.03
CA ARG A 52 -8.00 0.08 -25.20
C ARG A 52 -7.21 -0.85 -26.12
N GLY A 53 -7.15 -2.13 -25.75
CA GLY A 53 -7.01 -3.24 -26.70
C GLY A 53 -8.40 -3.84 -26.93
N GLY A 54 -8.98 -3.61 -28.09
CA GLY A 54 -10.35 -4.03 -28.41
C GLY A 54 -10.45 -5.55 -28.61
N SER A 55 -10.96 -6.25 -27.60
CA SER A 55 -11.67 -7.52 -27.79
C SER A 55 -13.14 -7.33 -27.41
N ALA A 56 -14.04 -8.16 -27.92
CA ALA A 56 -15.48 -8.15 -27.58
C ALA A 56 -15.74 -8.52 -26.10
N ILE A 57 -14.68 -8.90 -25.39
CA ILE A 57 -14.59 -9.23 -23.98
C ILE A 57 -13.95 -8.01 -23.30
N GLY A 58 -14.47 -7.55 -22.16
CA GLY A 58 -14.05 -6.31 -21.49
C GLY A 58 -12.53 -6.15 -21.25
N GLY A 59 -12.11 -4.99 -20.74
CA GLY A 59 -10.68 -4.71 -20.51
C GLY A 59 -9.94 -5.77 -19.67
N LEU A 60 -8.62 -5.88 -19.89
CA LEU A 60 -7.73 -6.78 -19.17
C LEU A 60 -7.93 -6.66 -17.65
N PRO A 61 -8.03 -7.76 -16.91
CA PRO A 61 -8.09 -7.71 -15.47
C PRO A 61 -6.70 -7.37 -14.88
N TYR A 62 -6.58 -6.18 -14.32
CA TYR A 62 -5.32 -5.61 -13.81
C TYR A 62 -4.75 -6.24 -12.52
N TRP A 63 -5.41 -7.22 -11.89
CA TRP A 63 -5.12 -7.62 -10.51
C TRP A 63 -4.75 -9.10 -10.35
N GLY A 64 -3.93 -9.41 -9.34
CA GLY A 64 -3.53 -10.75 -8.93
C GLY A 64 -4.69 -11.77 -8.82
N LYS A 65 -4.42 -13.04 -9.18
CA LYS A 65 -5.40 -14.12 -9.29
C LYS A 65 -6.18 -14.45 -8.01
N TYR A 66 -5.51 -14.40 -6.86
CA TYR A 66 -6.12 -14.83 -5.58
C TYR A 66 -6.81 -13.69 -4.85
N VAL A 67 -6.20 -12.52 -4.96
CA VAL A 67 -6.48 -11.44 -4.05
C VAL A 67 -7.25 -10.33 -4.77
N PHE A 68 -6.95 -10.05 -6.04
CA PHE A 68 -7.57 -8.94 -6.78
C PHE A 68 -7.27 -7.56 -6.16
N HIS A 69 -6.03 -7.35 -5.69
CA HIS A 69 -5.58 -6.13 -5.00
C HIS A 69 -4.51 -5.39 -5.79
N ASP A 70 -4.42 -4.09 -5.54
CA ASP A 70 -3.37 -3.22 -6.07
C ASP A 70 -2.14 -3.26 -5.17
N ASN A 71 -1.14 -4.06 -5.54
CA ASN A 71 0.11 -4.15 -4.80
C ASN A 71 0.91 -2.84 -4.81
N ASN A 72 0.61 -1.92 -5.74
CA ASN A 72 1.19 -0.58 -5.81
C ASN A 72 0.45 0.41 -4.90
N ARG A 73 -0.36 -0.06 -3.95
CA ARG A 73 -1.05 0.74 -2.91
C ARG A 73 -1.00 0.09 -1.51
N ASP A 74 -0.11 -0.88 -1.29
CA ASP A 74 -0.10 -1.71 -0.09
C ASP A 74 0.85 -1.21 1.01
N ILE A 75 0.56 -0.04 1.58
CA ILE A 75 1.30 0.53 2.73
C ILE A 75 1.28 -0.37 3.98
N ASN A 76 0.33 -1.31 4.06
CA ASN A 76 0.15 -2.21 5.19
C ASN A 76 0.99 -3.49 5.07
N LEU A 77 1.68 -3.71 3.95
CA LEU A 77 2.37 -4.96 3.63
C LEU A 77 1.47 -6.19 3.82
N SER A 78 0.22 -6.07 3.37
CA SER A 78 -0.79 -7.11 3.42
C SER A 78 -0.50 -8.27 2.45
N GLN A 79 0.17 -8.00 1.34
CA GLN A 79 0.58 -8.99 0.35
C GLN A 79 1.86 -9.74 0.75
N VAL A 80 1.97 -11.00 0.32
CA VAL A 80 3.23 -11.77 0.47
C VAL A 80 4.31 -11.16 -0.42
N GLU A 81 3.98 -10.75 -1.65
CA GLU A 81 4.92 -10.10 -2.57
C GLU A 81 5.48 -8.79 -1.99
N MET A 82 4.64 -7.96 -1.38
CA MET A 82 5.09 -6.71 -0.76
C MET A 82 5.99 -6.97 0.45
N ARG A 83 5.64 -7.94 1.31
CA ARG A 83 6.53 -8.37 2.39
C ARG A 83 7.88 -8.90 1.87
N ALA A 84 7.89 -9.65 0.78
CA ALA A 84 9.12 -10.18 0.19
C ALA A 84 9.99 -9.07 -0.41
N ILE A 85 9.39 -8.08 -1.08
CA ILE A 85 10.09 -6.91 -1.61
C ILE A 85 10.69 -6.08 -0.47
N THR A 86 9.92 -5.83 0.61
CA THR A 86 10.42 -5.10 1.77
C THR A 86 11.51 -5.87 2.50
N ASP A 87 11.37 -7.18 2.71
CA ASP A 87 12.42 -8.01 3.34
C ASP A 87 13.71 -8.02 2.52
N TRP A 88 13.61 -8.13 1.19
CA TRP A 88 14.76 -8.00 0.31
C TRP A 88 15.41 -6.62 0.41
N TYR A 89 14.61 -5.55 0.41
CA TYR A 89 15.11 -4.17 0.53
C TYR A 89 15.86 -3.99 1.86
N LEU A 90 15.28 -4.40 2.97
CA LEU A 90 15.90 -4.33 4.31
C LEU A 90 17.09 -5.29 4.49
N THR A 91 17.29 -6.23 3.57
CA THR A 91 18.48 -7.09 3.55
C THR A 91 19.58 -6.47 2.69
N ALA A 92 19.24 -5.99 1.50
CA ALA A 92 20.20 -5.55 0.49
C ALA A 92 20.57 -4.05 0.59
N HIS A 93 19.69 -3.23 1.17
CA HIS A 93 19.81 -1.77 1.29
C HIS A 93 20.22 -1.07 -0.02
N PRO A 94 19.48 -1.29 -1.13
CA PRO A 94 19.80 -0.60 -2.37
C PRO A 94 19.49 0.90 -2.24
N PRO A 95 20.43 1.80 -2.58
CA PRO A 95 20.18 3.24 -2.50
C PRO A 95 19.20 3.73 -3.58
N ILE A 96 19.01 2.96 -4.66
CA ILE A 96 18.13 3.29 -5.78
C ILE A 96 17.29 2.06 -6.13
N VAL A 97 15.97 2.24 -6.25
CA VAL A 97 15.01 1.26 -6.78
C VAL A 97 14.35 1.85 -8.02
N HIS A 98 14.22 1.03 -9.06
CA HIS A 98 13.52 1.38 -10.30
C HIS A 98 12.14 0.71 -10.30
N ASP A 99 11.09 1.50 -10.46
CA ASP A 99 9.70 1.06 -10.51
C ASP A 99 9.10 1.34 -11.90
N MET A 100 8.65 0.30 -12.60
CA MET A 100 8.41 0.33 -14.04
C MET A 100 6.92 0.08 -14.34
N HIS A 101 6.24 1.06 -14.93
CA HIS A 101 4.79 1.06 -15.18
C HIS A 101 4.42 1.40 -16.63
N GLU A 102 3.16 1.16 -16.99
CA GLU A 102 2.60 1.41 -18.33
C GLU A 102 1.22 2.12 -18.28
N ALA A 103 1.20 3.45 -18.37
CA ALA A 103 -0.05 4.21 -18.46
C ALA A 103 0.00 5.50 -19.29
N GLU A 104 1.17 5.98 -19.70
CA GLU A 104 1.36 7.34 -20.22
C GLU A 104 1.87 7.40 -21.65
N ALA A 105 1.67 8.54 -22.32
CA ALA A 105 2.07 8.71 -23.72
C ALA A 105 3.60 8.69 -23.89
N LEU A 106 4.09 7.73 -24.65
CA LEU A 106 5.50 7.41 -24.88
C LEU A 106 6.29 7.10 -23.60
N MET A 107 6.81 8.10 -22.88
CA MET A 107 7.51 7.87 -21.61
C MET A 107 7.56 9.09 -20.69
N TYR A 108 7.07 8.91 -19.47
CA TYR A 108 7.26 9.78 -18.33
C TYR A 108 8.33 9.21 -17.39
N ILE A 109 9.21 10.09 -16.90
CA ILE A 109 10.20 9.81 -15.86
C ILE A 109 9.87 10.67 -14.64
N TYR A 110 9.59 10.05 -13.50
CA TYR A 110 9.29 10.75 -12.26
C TYR A 110 10.45 11.63 -11.80
N SER A 111 10.15 12.86 -11.36
CA SER A 111 11.15 13.84 -10.92
C SER A 111 10.82 14.53 -9.58
N GLY A 112 9.87 13.99 -8.80
CA GLY A 112 9.52 14.54 -7.49
C GLY A 112 8.45 15.64 -7.51
N GLY A 113 7.36 15.47 -8.27
CA GLY A 113 6.29 16.48 -8.38
C GLY A 113 5.64 16.88 -7.06
N PRO A 114 5.03 18.08 -6.95
CA PRO A 114 4.32 18.53 -5.75
C PRO A 114 2.90 17.94 -5.67
N PRO A 115 2.33 17.78 -4.46
CA PRO A 115 2.95 18.06 -3.16
C PRO A 115 4.00 17.02 -2.75
N GLN A 116 5.03 17.48 -2.06
CA GLN A 116 6.09 16.63 -1.51
C GLN A 116 5.81 16.40 -0.02
N ASN A 117 5.97 15.16 0.44
CA ASN A 117 5.75 14.80 1.83
C ASN A 117 6.84 15.44 2.72
N PRO A 118 6.48 16.30 3.69
CA PRO A 118 7.45 17.01 4.53
C PRO A 118 8.20 16.09 5.50
N THR A 119 7.77 14.84 5.67
CA THR A 119 8.49 13.86 6.48
C THR A 119 9.65 13.21 5.72
N LEU A 120 9.65 13.21 4.39
CA LEU A 120 10.78 12.71 3.60
C LEU A 120 11.95 13.72 3.66
N ASP A 121 13.16 13.24 3.40
CA ASP A 121 14.33 14.13 3.38
C ASP A 121 14.35 14.97 2.10
N PRO A 122 14.58 16.30 2.17
CA PRO A 122 14.64 17.15 0.99
C PRO A 122 15.72 16.77 -0.04
N ILE A 123 16.79 16.06 0.36
CA ILE A 123 17.83 15.56 -0.56
C ILE A 123 17.20 14.70 -1.67
N LEU A 124 16.27 13.80 -1.32
CA LEU A 124 15.52 12.98 -2.28
C LEU A 124 14.93 13.82 -3.42
N PHE A 125 14.27 14.93 -3.08
CA PHE A 125 13.61 15.79 -4.06
C PHE A 125 14.58 16.68 -4.87
N THR A 126 15.86 16.65 -4.53
CA THR A 126 16.94 17.25 -5.33
C THR A 126 17.70 16.21 -6.18
N GLU A 127 17.77 14.95 -5.71
CA GLU A 127 18.35 13.82 -6.45
C GLU A 127 17.45 13.39 -7.62
N LEU A 128 16.14 13.25 -7.38
CA LEU A 128 15.17 12.84 -8.39
C LEU A 128 15.24 13.68 -9.69
N PRO A 129 15.15 15.02 -9.65
CA PRO A 129 15.29 15.81 -10.87
C PRO A 129 16.71 15.76 -11.46
N PHE A 130 17.76 15.50 -10.68
CA PHE A 130 19.11 15.33 -11.21
C PHE A 130 19.20 14.07 -12.08
N PHE A 131 18.73 12.93 -11.56
CA PHE A 131 18.67 11.67 -12.32
C PHE A 131 17.70 11.76 -13.50
N ALA A 132 16.49 12.28 -13.30
CA ALA A 132 15.50 12.42 -14.37
C ALA A 132 16.00 13.30 -15.53
N ASN A 133 16.69 14.40 -15.23
CA ASN A 133 17.26 15.28 -16.27
C ASN A 133 18.40 14.61 -17.05
N TYR A 134 19.25 13.82 -16.38
CA TYR A 134 20.30 13.06 -17.06
C TYR A 134 19.70 12.00 -18.00
N GLN A 135 18.68 11.28 -17.55
CA GLN A 135 17.96 10.30 -18.37
C GLN A 135 17.26 10.98 -19.57
N LEU A 136 16.64 12.15 -19.34
CA LEU A 136 16.05 12.96 -20.40
C LEU A 136 17.09 13.41 -21.44
N GLU A 137 18.28 13.81 -20.99
CA GLU A 137 19.40 14.14 -21.87
C GLU A 137 19.82 12.93 -22.72
N GLN A 138 20.02 11.75 -22.10
CA GLN A 138 20.46 10.55 -22.83
C GLN A 138 19.42 10.10 -23.86
N THR A 139 18.15 10.01 -23.47
CA THR A 139 17.06 9.64 -24.39
C THR A 139 16.91 10.65 -25.54
N THR A 140 17.07 11.95 -25.27
CA THR A 140 17.11 13.00 -26.31
C THR A 140 18.29 12.81 -27.25
N LYS A 141 19.48 12.55 -26.71
CA LYS A 141 20.72 12.28 -27.48
C LYS A 141 20.57 11.06 -28.38
N TYR A 142 19.86 10.04 -27.92
CA TYR A 142 19.59 8.81 -28.70
C TYR A 142 18.41 8.94 -29.67
N GLY A 143 17.80 10.12 -29.78
CA GLY A 143 16.74 10.37 -30.75
C GLY A 143 15.39 9.78 -30.35
N MET A 144 15.14 9.54 -29.06
CA MET A 144 13.92 8.93 -28.55
C MET A 144 12.85 10.01 -28.29
N PRO A 145 11.82 10.13 -29.14
CA PRO A 145 10.84 11.19 -29.01
C PRO A 145 9.88 11.00 -27.84
N GLY A 146 9.33 12.10 -27.34
CA GLY A 146 8.21 12.06 -26.40
C GLY A 146 8.55 11.76 -24.95
N VAL A 147 9.82 11.68 -24.56
CA VAL A 147 10.24 11.53 -23.16
C VAL A 147 10.08 12.86 -22.40
N TYR A 148 9.55 12.81 -21.17
CA TYR A 148 9.30 13.99 -20.33
C TYR A 148 9.41 13.69 -18.83
N THR A 149 9.64 14.72 -18.03
CA THR A 149 9.92 14.56 -16.59
C THR A 149 8.85 15.15 -15.66
N HIS A 150 7.82 15.82 -16.17
CA HIS A 150 6.79 16.47 -15.36
C HIS A 150 5.39 16.01 -15.78
N ALA A 151 4.69 15.34 -14.86
CA ALA A 151 3.38 14.74 -15.09
C ALA A 151 2.55 14.71 -13.80
N PHE A 152 1.74 13.67 -13.63
CA PHE A 152 0.72 13.54 -12.60
C PHE A 152 1.26 13.17 -11.22
N MET A 153 2.39 12.45 -11.14
CA MET A 153 2.84 11.84 -9.89
C MET A 153 3.45 12.90 -8.97
N ASP A 154 2.99 12.90 -7.73
CA ASP A 154 3.55 13.71 -6.65
C ASP A 154 4.43 12.88 -5.70
N GLY A 155 4.98 13.52 -4.68
CA GLY A 155 5.80 12.88 -3.63
C GLY A 155 5.08 12.80 -2.29
N TRP A 156 3.75 12.75 -2.25
CA TRP A 156 2.96 12.85 -1.01
C TRP A 156 2.68 11.49 -0.34
N SER A 157 1.98 10.59 -1.05
CA SER A 157 1.59 9.28 -0.53
C SER A 157 2.80 8.35 -0.40
N PRO A 158 2.96 7.61 0.71
CA PRO A 158 4.03 6.63 0.90
C PRO A 158 3.64 5.20 0.49
N GLY A 159 2.50 5.02 -0.17
CA GLY A 159 1.87 3.71 -0.38
C GLY A 159 2.21 2.98 -1.67
N TYR A 160 3.11 3.49 -2.52
CA TYR A 160 3.48 2.86 -3.79
C TYR A 160 4.46 1.69 -3.58
N LEU A 161 4.55 0.78 -4.56
CA LEU A 161 5.46 -0.36 -4.51
C LEU A 161 6.91 0.11 -4.39
N GLY A 162 7.33 1.02 -5.28
CA GLY A 162 8.66 1.61 -5.24
C GLY A 162 8.92 2.51 -4.01
N SER A 163 7.87 2.93 -3.29
CA SER A 163 7.99 3.75 -2.07
C SER A 163 8.82 3.10 -0.99
N VAL A 164 8.98 1.77 -1.02
CA VAL A 164 9.92 1.07 -0.15
C VAL A 164 11.31 1.72 -0.16
N ALA A 165 11.77 2.30 -1.27
CA ALA A 165 13.05 3.01 -1.28
C ALA A 165 13.02 4.31 -0.50
N TYR A 166 12.16 5.27 -0.86
CA TYR A 166 12.15 6.57 -0.19
C TYR A 166 11.63 6.51 1.24
N ASN A 167 10.80 5.52 1.58
CA ASN A 167 10.38 5.26 2.96
C ASN A 167 11.56 4.82 3.83
N HIS A 168 12.64 4.32 3.22
CA HIS A 168 13.84 3.84 3.91
C HIS A 168 15.11 4.61 3.48
N ASN A 169 14.96 5.91 3.21
CA ASN A 169 16.02 6.88 2.91
C ASN A 169 16.77 6.65 1.57
N GLY A 170 16.23 5.81 0.67
CA GLY A 170 16.72 5.64 -0.70
C GLY A 170 15.92 6.44 -1.74
N MET A 171 16.28 6.29 -3.00
CA MET A 171 15.60 6.92 -4.13
C MET A 171 14.72 5.90 -4.88
N MET A 172 13.49 6.31 -5.20
CA MET A 172 12.62 5.58 -6.13
C MET A 172 12.61 6.31 -7.47
N GLU A 173 13.28 5.73 -8.46
CA GLU A 173 13.08 6.10 -9.86
C GLU A 173 11.82 5.41 -10.37
N MET A 174 10.89 6.17 -10.97
CA MET A 174 9.64 5.63 -11.48
C MET A 174 9.43 6.04 -12.93
N TYR A 175 8.90 5.11 -13.72
CA TYR A 175 8.67 5.28 -15.15
C TYR A 175 7.24 4.89 -15.51
N GLU A 176 6.61 5.68 -16.36
CA GLU A 176 5.36 5.31 -17.03
C GLU A 176 5.58 5.36 -18.53
N THR A 177 5.30 4.27 -19.23
CA THR A 177 5.43 4.23 -20.70
C THR A 177 4.11 3.90 -21.39
N GLU A 178 4.08 4.10 -22.69
CA GLU A 178 2.90 3.75 -23.49
C GLU A 178 2.78 2.23 -23.62
N SER A 179 1.55 1.74 -23.61
CA SER A 179 1.30 0.32 -23.87
C SER A 179 1.64 0.00 -25.33
N GLY A 180 2.44 -1.03 -25.55
CA GLY A 180 2.85 -1.42 -26.90
C GLY A 180 1.71 -2.03 -27.73
N HIS A 181 1.60 -1.61 -28.98
CA HIS A 181 0.69 -2.16 -29.98
C HIS A 181 1.35 -3.26 -30.83
N ASP A 182 0.55 -4.26 -31.22
CA ASP A 182 0.92 -5.26 -32.24
C ASP A 182 0.57 -4.73 -33.62
N ILE A 183 1.55 -4.12 -34.28
CA ILE A 183 1.39 -3.59 -35.64
C ILE A 183 2.20 -4.47 -36.59
N PRO A 184 1.55 -5.13 -37.58
CA PRO A 184 2.26 -5.84 -38.64
C PRO A 184 3.26 -4.92 -39.34
N ALA A 185 4.47 -5.41 -39.59
CA ALA A 185 5.57 -4.60 -40.13
C ALA A 185 5.24 -3.97 -41.50
N ASP A 186 4.43 -4.64 -42.31
CA ASP A 186 3.92 -4.18 -43.60
C ASP A 186 2.81 -3.12 -43.50
N SER A 187 2.13 -3.04 -42.35
CA SER A 187 1.09 -2.05 -42.06
C SER A 187 1.61 -0.81 -41.31
N MET A 188 2.88 -0.81 -40.86
CA MET A 188 3.43 0.31 -40.08
C MET A 188 3.42 1.63 -40.84
N SER A 189 3.78 1.63 -42.13
CA SER A 189 3.75 2.85 -42.96
C SER A 189 2.34 3.40 -43.14
N GLU A 190 1.35 2.52 -43.21
CA GLU A 190 -0.06 2.88 -43.34
C GLU A 190 -0.65 3.37 -42.00
N ALA A 191 -0.27 2.75 -40.89
CA ALA A 191 -0.60 3.23 -39.54
C ALA A 191 -0.05 4.65 -39.28
N ILE A 192 1.18 4.93 -39.71
CA ILE A 192 1.77 6.29 -39.66
C ILE A 192 0.97 7.27 -40.53
N ALA A 193 0.52 6.85 -41.71
CA ALA A 193 -0.17 7.69 -42.68
C ALA A 193 -1.64 8.01 -42.32
N ASN A 194 -2.35 7.06 -41.67
CA ASN A 194 -3.76 7.19 -41.28
C ASN A 194 -3.96 7.81 -39.89
N ALA A 195 -2.99 8.62 -39.45
CA ALA A 195 -2.98 9.27 -38.15
C ALA A 195 -4.22 10.14 -37.92
N GLU A 196 -5.13 9.73 -37.03
CA GLU A 196 -6.00 10.68 -36.33
C GLU A 196 -5.11 11.58 -35.46
N PRO A 197 -5.33 12.91 -35.41
CA PRO A 197 -4.56 13.78 -34.55
C PRO A 197 -4.65 13.26 -33.12
N ALA A 198 -3.49 13.09 -32.47
CA ALA A 198 -3.35 12.47 -31.16
C ALA A 198 -4.54 12.84 -30.25
N GLY A 199 -5.45 11.88 -30.06
CA GLY A 199 -6.47 12.01 -29.03
C GLY A 199 -5.74 12.26 -27.71
N ARG A 200 -6.30 13.11 -26.84
CA ARG A 200 -5.77 13.40 -25.51
C ARG A 200 -5.62 12.10 -24.71
N GLY A 201 -4.52 11.38 -24.93
CA GLY A 201 -4.06 10.20 -24.24
C GLY A 201 -3.18 10.67 -23.09
N GLY A 202 -3.86 10.94 -22.00
CA GLY A 202 -3.31 11.42 -20.74
C GLY A 202 -4.50 11.46 -19.81
N PHE A 203 -4.31 11.03 -18.57
CA PHE A 203 -5.34 10.96 -17.55
C PHE A 203 -6.41 12.06 -17.72
N ARG A 204 -7.68 11.66 -17.91
CA ARG A 204 -8.83 12.55 -17.75
C ARG A 204 -9.05 12.81 -16.25
N GLY A 205 -8.05 13.36 -15.59
CA GLY A 205 -8.24 14.04 -14.32
C GLY A 205 -9.07 15.29 -14.57
N ARG A 206 -10.20 15.45 -13.88
CA ARG A 206 -10.88 16.75 -13.76
C ARG A 206 -9.98 17.66 -12.91
N GLY A 207 -8.98 18.26 -13.52
CA GLY A 207 -8.09 19.22 -12.91
C GLY A 207 -7.36 20.00 -14.00
N GLU A 208 -7.00 21.25 -13.71
CA GLU A 208 -6.36 22.15 -14.66
C GLU A 208 -5.13 21.52 -15.30
N SER A 209 -4.90 21.79 -16.59
CA SER A 209 -3.72 21.34 -17.30
C SER A 209 -2.45 21.76 -16.54
N LEU A 210 -1.55 20.81 -16.28
CA LEU A 210 -0.21 21.10 -15.77
C LEU A 210 0.40 22.26 -16.59
N PRO A 211 0.97 23.30 -15.95
CA PRO A 211 1.59 24.41 -16.66
C PRO A 211 2.66 23.89 -17.61
N THR A 212 2.39 23.95 -18.92
CA THR A 212 3.25 23.31 -19.93
C THR A 212 4.53 24.09 -20.23
N GLY A 213 4.73 25.26 -19.61
CA GLY A 213 5.77 26.20 -20.00
C GLY A 213 5.56 26.83 -21.39
N LYS A 214 4.52 26.42 -22.15
CA LYS A 214 4.12 27.05 -23.40
C LYS A 214 3.42 28.38 -23.11
N GLY A 215 4.23 29.42 -23.00
CA GLY A 215 3.74 30.80 -23.11
C GLY A 215 3.45 31.17 -24.58
N PRO A 216 2.80 32.33 -24.84
CA PRO A 216 2.47 32.80 -26.19
C PRO A 216 3.68 32.99 -27.15
N GLY A 217 4.92 32.73 -26.70
CA GLY A 217 6.13 32.73 -27.52
C GLY A 217 7.10 31.56 -27.28
N GLN A 218 6.69 30.51 -26.54
CA GLN A 218 7.54 29.34 -26.25
C GLN A 218 6.93 28.07 -26.88
N PRO A 219 7.46 27.57 -28.01
CA PRO A 219 6.91 26.39 -28.70
C PRO A 219 7.27 25.07 -28.02
N ARG A 220 8.17 25.07 -27.03
CA ARG A 220 8.68 23.88 -26.33
C ARG A 220 8.37 23.90 -24.84
N GLU A 221 8.13 22.72 -24.29
CA GLU A 221 7.99 22.51 -22.86
C GLU A 221 9.40 22.23 -22.31
N TRP A 222 9.80 22.91 -21.24
CA TRP A 222 11.17 22.82 -20.72
C TRP A 222 11.51 21.42 -20.17
N TYR A 223 10.50 20.68 -19.74
CA TYR A 223 10.59 19.34 -19.16
C TYR A 223 10.42 18.22 -20.21
N ARG A 224 10.40 18.55 -21.51
CA ARG A 224 10.25 17.60 -22.60
C ARG A 224 11.43 17.73 -23.55
N GLY A 225 12.06 16.59 -23.87
CA GLY A 225 13.17 16.53 -24.79
C GLY A 225 12.70 16.70 -26.24
N LEU A 226 12.63 15.60 -26.97
CA LEU A 226 12.09 15.57 -28.32
C LEU A 226 10.54 15.54 -28.31
N PRO A 227 9.86 16.21 -29.24
CA PRO A 227 8.40 16.23 -29.29
C PRO A 227 7.82 14.85 -29.63
N VAL A 228 6.57 14.60 -29.24
CA VAL A 228 5.83 13.40 -29.67
C VAL A 228 5.64 13.47 -31.19
N PRO A 229 6.01 12.43 -31.97
CA PRO A 229 5.83 12.43 -33.42
C PRO A 229 4.35 12.33 -33.79
N ALA A 230 4.02 12.66 -35.04
CA ALA A 230 2.67 12.41 -35.56
C ALA A 230 2.34 10.91 -35.41
N ASN A 231 1.19 10.61 -34.80
CA ASN A 231 0.76 9.26 -34.42
C ASN A 231 1.72 8.44 -33.54
N GLY A 232 2.66 9.08 -32.83
CA GLY A 232 3.67 8.35 -32.04
C GLY A 232 3.08 7.34 -31.06
N VAL A 233 1.97 7.69 -30.40
CA VAL A 233 1.21 6.80 -29.51
C VAL A 233 0.63 5.61 -30.29
N GLY A 234 -0.09 5.86 -31.39
CA GLY A 234 -0.74 4.80 -32.17
C GLY A 234 0.23 3.88 -32.91
N THR A 235 1.52 4.25 -32.99
CA THR A 235 2.59 3.45 -33.60
C THR A 235 3.58 2.88 -32.59
N PHE A 236 3.38 3.11 -31.29
CA PHE A 236 4.28 2.64 -30.24
C PHE A 236 4.18 1.12 -30.11
N THR A 237 5.26 0.40 -30.38
CA THR A 237 5.28 -1.07 -30.35
C THR A 237 5.71 -1.60 -28.98
N ARG A 238 5.49 -2.90 -28.72
CA ARG A 238 6.05 -3.55 -27.52
C ARG A 238 7.58 -3.49 -27.44
N ARG A 239 8.25 -3.45 -28.60
CA ARG A 239 9.71 -3.24 -28.65
C ARG A 239 10.07 -1.82 -28.23
N ASP A 240 9.29 -0.82 -28.63
CA ASP A 240 9.53 0.56 -28.21
C ASP A 240 9.39 0.70 -26.69
N ASN A 241 8.35 0.12 -26.11
CA ASN A 241 8.15 0.07 -24.66
C ASN A 241 9.41 -0.44 -23.93
N THR A 242 9.90 -1.64 -24.28
CA THR A 242 11.12 -2.20 -23.68
C THR A 242 12.34 -1.31 -23.92
N ASN A 243 12.53 -0.82 -25.15
CA ASN A 243 13.68 0.03 -25.48
C ASN A 243 13.70 1.34 -24.67
N TYR A 244 12.55 1.98 -24.48
CA TYR A 244 12.41 3.21 -23.70
C TYR A 244 12.75 2.98 -22.23
N MET A 245 12.10 1.98 -21.62
CA MET A 245 12.34 1.61 -20.23
C MET A 245 13.79 1.19 -19.98
N GLU A 246 14.34 0.29 -20.81
CA GLU A 246 15.73 -0.18 -20.69
C GLU A 246 16.71 0.98 -20.82
N THR A 247 16.49 1.90 -21.78
CA THR A 247 17.37 3.05 -21.96
C THR A 247 17.37 3.96 -20.74
N ALA A 248 16.21 4.22 -20.12
CA ALA A 248 16.15 5.05 -18.93
C ALA A 248 16.85 4.38 -17.74
N CYS A 249 16.52 3.11 -17.44
CA CYS A 249 17.18 2.35 -16.37
C CYS A 249 18.71 2.28 -16.54
N LEU A 250 19.19 1.99 -17.76
CA LEU A 250 20.63 1.97 -18.05
C LEU A 250 21.27 3.35 -17.94
N SER A 251 20.56 4.43 -18.28
CA SER A 251 21.05 5.80 -18.14
C SER A 251 21.16 6.20 -16.66
N ALA A 252 20.18 5.85 -15.83
CA ALA A 252 20.29 6.06 -14.38
C ALA A 252 21.44 5.25 -13.78
N LEU A 253 21.58 3.98 -14.19
CA LEU A 253 22.69 3.12 -13.77
C LEU A 253 24.06 3.68 -14.20
N GLN A 254 24.14 4.24 -15.40
CA GLN A 254 25.34 4.94 -15.88
C GLN A 254 25.68 6.11 -14.95
N LEU A 255 24.71 6.97 -14.62
CA LEU A 255 24.93 8.10 -13.73
C LEU A 255 25.40 7.65 -12.34
N ALA A 256 24.72 6.67 -11.75
CA ALA A 256 25.10 6.08 -10.47
C ALA A 256 26.53 5.49 -10.51
N SER A 257 26.92 4.88 -11.63
CA SER A 257 28.28 4.33 -11.81
C SER A 257 29.37 5.40 -11.96
N MET A 258 28.99 6.60 -12.45
CA MET A 258 29.89 7.75 -12.58
C MET A 258 30.08 8.50 -11.24
N PHE A 259 29.05 8.48 -10.38
CA PHE A 259 29.05 9.17 -9.09
C PHE A 259 28.65 8.26 -7.91
N PRO A 260 29.30 7.09 -7.72
CA PRO A 260 28.86 6.14 -6.70
C PRO A 260 29.06 6.65 -5.28
N GLN A 261 30.04 7.54 -5.06
CA GLN A 261 30.26 8.18 -3.76
C GLN A 261 29.13 9.13 -3.39
N MET A 262 28.62 9.91 -4.35
CA MET A 262 27.47 10.80 -4.14
C MET A 262 26.25 9.97 -3.70
N VAL A 263 25.89 8.93 -4.47
CA VAL A 263 24.73 8.07 -4.18
C VAL A 263 24.81 7.44 -2.79
N LEU A 264 25.99 6.94 -2.40
CA LEU A 264 26.18 6.34 -1.07
C LEU A 264 26.23 7.39 0.05
N GLU A 265 26.80 8.56 -0.21
CA GLU A 265 26.83 9.67 0.73
C GLU A 265 25.43 10.19 1.00
N ASP A 266 24.62 10.43 -0.03
CA ASP A 266 23.26 10.94 0.11
C ASP A 266 22.36 9.93 0.85
N PHE A 267 22.43 8.64 0.52
CA PHE A 267 21.75 7.57 1.29
C PHE A 267 22.14 7.57 2.78
N TYR A 268 23.44 7.73 3.07
CA TYR A 268 23.95 7.82 4.44
C TYR A 268 23.49 9.10 5.14
N VAL A 269 23.57 10.25 4.46
CA VAL A 269 23.23 11.57 5.00
C VAL A 269 21.73 11.66 5.30
N MET A 270 20.86 11.20 4.39
CA MET A 270 19.42 11.11 4.63
C MET A 270 19.11 10.23 5.85
N THR A 271 19.79 9.09 6.00
CA THR A 271 19.66 8.23 7.18
C THR A 271 20.11 8.93 8.47
N LYS A 272 21.22 9.68 8.41
CA LYS A 272 21.68 10.49 9.55
C LYS A 272 20.70 11.61 9.89
N HIS A 273 20.14 12.29 8.90
CA HIS A 273 19.12 13.31 9.12
C HIS A 273 17.86 12.75 9.79
N SER A 274 17.50 11.48 9.53
CA SER A 274 16.42 10.81 10.26
C SER A 274 16.72 10.68 11.76
N LEU A 275 17.92 10.24 12.13
CA LEU A 275 18.38 10.16 13.52
C LEU A 275 18.43 11.54 14.19
N ASP A 276 19.02 12.53 13.50
CA ASP A 276 19.19 13.89 13.99
C ASP A 276 17.82 14.56 14.20
N ALA A 277 16.90 14.43 13.23
CA ALA A 277 15.55 14.96 13.36
C ALA A 277 14.80 14.34 14.55
N GLY A 278 14.85 13.02 14.70
CA GLY A 278 14.21 12.33 15.83
C GLY A 278 14.79 12.67 17.20
N SER A 279 16.06 13.10 17.24
CA SER A 279 16.74 13.53 18.47
C SER A 279 16.53 15.01 18.81
N THR A 280 16.17 15.85 17.83
CA THR A 280 16.21 17.33 17.99
C THR A 280 14.89 18.02 17.71
N GLN A 281 13.92 17.34 17.08
CA GLN A 281 12.65 17.93 16.67
C GLN A 281 11.49 17.09 17.22
N ALA A 282 10.53 17.76 17.85
CA ALA A 282 9.34 17.08 18.34
C ALA A 282 8.38 16.73 17.18
N PRO A 283 7.57 15.65 17.30
CA PRO A 283 7.56 14.70 18.41
C PRO A 283 8.83 13.83 18.45
N TYR A 284 9.31 13.50 19.65
CA TYR A 284 10.50 12.66 19.85
C TYR A 284 10.17 11.16 19.84
N ALA A 285 8.91 10.81 20.11
CA ALA A 285 8.42 9.45 20.04
C ALA A 285 6.90 9.43 19.85
N PHE A 286 6.39 8.27 19.43
CA PHE A 286 4.99 7.91 19.53
C PHE A 286 4.82 6.78 20.56
N VAL A 287 3.79 6.88 21.40
CA VAL A 287 3.44 5.83 22.35
C VAL A 287 2.08 5.25 21.99
N ILE A 288 2.00 3.92 21.90
CA ILE A 288 0.75 3.16 21.77
C ILE A 288 0.45 2.59 23.16
N PRO A 289 -0.46 3.23 23.94
CA PRO A 289 -0.72 2.80 25.30
C PRO A 289 -1.35 1.42 25.34
N LYS A 290 -1.09 0.66 26.41
CA LYS A 290 -1.82 -0.60 26.66
C LYS A 290 -3.32 -0.33 26.72
N ALA A 291 -4.09 -1.04 25.90
CA ALA A 291 -5.54 -1.00 25.86
C ALA A 291 -6.14 -2.33 26.39
N PRO A 292 -7.46 -2.36 26.72
CA PRO A 292 -8.14 -3.61 27.08
C PRO A 292 -8.11 -4.69 25.98
N ASP A 293 -7.96 -4.25 24.72
CA ASP A 293 -7.77 -5.09 23.56
C ASP A 293 -6.45 -4.72 22.88
N MET A 294 -5.57 -5.71 22.73
CA MET A 294 -4.26 -5.53 22.12
C MET A 294 -4.18 -6.11 20.70
N THR A 295 -5.29 -6.61 20.13
CA THR A 295 -5.30 -7.22 18.80
C THR A 295 -4.93 -6.20 17.72
N LYS A 296 -5.63 -5.05 17.68
CA LYS A 296 -5.35 -3.95 16.74
C LYS A 296 -4.00 -3.28 17.01
N PRO A 297 -3.63 -2.91 18.25
CA PRO A 297 -2.29 -2.39 18.56
C PRO A 297 -1.16 -3.31 18.10
N ALA A 298 -1.27 -4.62 18.32
CA ALA A 298 -0.25 -5.57 17.90
C ALA A 298 -0.14 -5.68 16.37
N THR A 299 -1.26 -5.70 15.64
CA THR A 299 -1.26 -5.66 14.17
C THR A 299 -0.53 -4.42 13.67
N LEU A 300 -0.87 -3.24 14.20
CA LEU A 300 -0.18 -1.99 13.82
C LEU A 300 1.33 -2.07 14.12
N VAL A 301 1.72 -2.53 15.32
CA VAL A 301 3.14 -2.69 15.69
C VAL A 301 3.86 -3.65 14.74
N ASN A 302 3.23 -4.75 14.33
CA ASN A 302 3.85 -5.69 13.40
C ASN A 302 3.99 -5.11 11.98
N ILE A 303 3.06 -4.26 11.52
CA ILE A 303 3.19 -3.52 10.26
C ILE A 303 4.37 -2.55 10.31
N LEU A 304 4.48 -1.75 11.38
CA LEU A 304 5.59 -0.81 11.54
C LEU A 304 6.94 -1.55 11.51
N ARG A 305 7.03 -2.66 12.25
CA ARG A 305 8.26 -3.45 12.33
C ARG A 305 8.61 -4.19 11.04
N ALA A 306 7.61 -4.61 10.26
CA ALA A 306 7.83 -5.19 8.94
C ALA A 306 8.46 -4.17 7.97
N GLN A 307 8.29 -2.87 8.23
CA GLN A 307 8.98 -1.76 7.56
C GLN A 307 10.26 -1.32 8.30
N GLY A 308 10.87 -2.21 9.07
CA GLY A 308 12.14 -1.92 9.76
C GLY A 308 12.05 -0.94 10.93
N ILE A 309 10.89 -0.38 11.25
CA ILE A 309 10.73 0.57 12.36
C ILE A 309 10.95 -0.16 13.69
N GLU A 310 11.88 0.35 14.48
CA GLU A 310 12.20 -0.15 15.81
C GLU A 310 11.08 0.22 16.78
N VAL A 311 10.55 -0.79 17.48
CA VAL A 311 9.50 -0.63 18.50
C VAL A 311 9.98 -1.23 19.81
N GLY A 312 9.83 -0.45 20.88
CA GLY A 312 10.12 -0.84 22.25
C GLY A 312 8.86 -1.14 23.06
N LEU A 313 8.96 -2.06 24.04
CA LEU A 313 7.91 -2.39 25.00
C LEU A 313 8.29 -1.88 26.41
N LEU A 314 7.40 -1.10 27.02
CA LEU A 314 7.56 -0.69 28.42
C LEU A 314 7.28 -1.86 29.37
N ARG A 315 8.28 -2.27 30.13
CA ARG A 315 8.15 -3.36 31.13
C ARG A 315 7.60 -2.89 32.47
N GLN A 316 7.57 -1.58 32.68
CA GLN A 316 7.15 -0.92 33.92
C GLN A 316 6.31 0.30 33.56
N GLN A 317 5.57 0.83 34.53
CA GLN A 317 4.93 2.13 34.34
C GLN A 317 6.02 3.19 34.13
N THR A 318 5.83 4.08 33.17
CA THR A 318 6.77 5.15 32.85
C THR A 318 6.02 6.48 32.78
N VAL A 319 6.61 7.50 33.38
CA VAL A 319 6.09 8.87 33.40
C VAL A 319 6.99 9.72 32.53
N VAL A 320 6.40 10.48 31.60
CA VAL A 320 7.09 11.44 30.74
C VAL A 320 6.28 12.73 30.72
N GLY A 321 6.86 13.82 31.19
CA GLY A 321 6.12 15.07 31.43
C GLY A 321 4.90 14.84 32.32
N SER A 322 3.71 15.19 31.82
CA SER A 322 2.43 14.96 32.52
C SER A 322 1.81 13.59 32.24
N ASP A 323 2.41 12.80 31.36
CA ASP A 323 1.82 11.58 30.83
C ASP A 323 2.33 10.36 31.57
N THR A 324 1.44 9.41 31.83
CA THR A 324 1.76 8.14 32.48
C THR A 324 1.35 7.00 31.58
N PHE A 325 2.31 6.15 31.22
CA PHE A 325 2.10 4.98 30.38
C PHE A 325 2.25 3.72 31.21
N PRO A 326 1.25 2.82 31.23
CA PRO A 326 1.35 1.55 31.95
C PRO A 326 2.36 0.61 31.29
N ALA A 327 2.86 -0.35 32.08
CA ALA A 327 3.59 -1.50 31.54
C ALA A 327 2.74 -2.23 30.48
N GLY A 328 3.36 -2.62 29.38
CA GLY A 328 2.70 -3.20 28.21
C GLY A 328 2.39 -2.20 27.10
N SER A 329 2.72 -0.91 27.28
CA SER A 329 2.62 0.09 26.21
C SER A 329 3.82 -0.03 25.26
N TYR A 330 3.59 0.23 23.97
CA TYR A 330 4.66 0.27 22.97
C TYR A 330 5.16 1.70 22.76
N VAL A 331 6.44 1.85 22.47
CA VAL A 331 7.13 3.12 22.24
C VAL A 331 7.88 3.03 20.92
N VAL A 332 7.62 3.97 20.03
CA VAL A 332 8.34 4.17 18.78
C VAL A 332 9.14 5.46 18.92
N LYS A 333 10.41 5.34 19.30
CA LYS A 333 11.31 6.52 19.40
C LYS A 333 11.71 6.96 18.00
N LEU A 334 11.83 8.26 17.75
CA LEU A 334 12.14 8.75 16.41
C LEU A 334 13.64 8.89 16.13
N ASP A 335 14.50 8.79 17.15
CA ASP A 335 15.97 8.78 17.04
C ASP A 335 16.50 7.44 16.50
N GLN A 336 15.91 6.97 15.40
CA GLN A 336 16.25 5.74 14.69
C GLN A 336 16.33 5.97 13.16
N PRO A 337 16.96 5.08 12.37
CA PRO A 337 17.12 5.25 10.93
C PRO A 337 15.83 5.51 10.15
N TYR A 338 14.71 4.92 10.59
CA TYR A 338 13.39 5.05 9.95
C TYR A 338 12.41 5.90 10.78
N GLY A 339 12.92 6.80 11.63
CA GLY A 339 12.09 7.71 12.44
C GLY A 339 11.20 8.61 11.59
N ARG A 340 11.66 9.02 10.41
CA ARG A 340 10.87 9.79 9.44
C ARG A 340 9.69 8.99 8.89
N LEU A 341 9.89 7.71 8.56
CA LEU A 341 8.81 6.81 8.15
C LEU A 341 7.82 6.58 9.29
N ALA A 342 8.30 6.31 10.51
CA ALA A 342 7.43 6.16 11.68
C ALA A 342 6.57 7.41 11.89
N LYS A 343 7.16 8.60 11.79
CA LYS A 343 6.44 9.89 11.83
C LYS A 343 5.41 9.97 10.71
N ASN A 344 5.78 9.62 9.49
CA ASN A 344 4.89 9.64 8.34
C ASN A 344 3.66 8.74 8.52
N LEU A 345 3.84 7.55 9.12
CA LEU A 345 2.76 6.59 9.31
C LEU A 345 1.86 6.93 10.51
N LEU A 346 2.41 7.54 11.57
CA LEU A 346 1.74 7.71 12.87
C LEU A 346 1.22 9.13 13.14
N GLU A 347 1.85 10.15 12.58
CA GLU A 347 1.40 11.54 12.72
C GLU A 347 0.11 11.77 11.92
N LYS A 348 -0.68 12.76 12.34
CA LYS A 348 -1.79 13.29 11.55
C LYS A 348 -1.26 13.87 10.22
N GLN A 349 -1.76 13.38 9.09
CA GLN A 349 -1.50 14.02 7.80
C GLN A 349 -2.23 15.37 7.71
N ILE A 350 -1.49 16.41 7.33
CA ILE A 350 -2.03 17.75 7.05
C ILE A 350 -1.65 18.09 5.61
N PHE A 351 -2.61 17.91 4.69
CA PHE A 351 -2.40 18.24 3.28
C PHE A 351 -2.11 19.75 3.12
N PRO A 352 -1.02 20.13 2.42
CA PRO A 352 -0.44 21.47 2.58
C PRO A 352 -1.25 22.60 1.93
N ASP A 353 -1.76 22.40 0.71
CA ASP A 353 -2.52 23.41 -0.03
C ASP A 353 -3.71 22.75 -0.74
N PRO A 354 -4.96 23.15 -0.45
CA PRO A 354 -6.15 22.57 -1.08
C PRO A 354 -6.26 22.84 -2.58
N ARG A 355 -5.42 23.71 -3.15
CA ARG A 355 -5.33 23.94 -4.60
C ARG A 355 -4.46 22.91 -5.31
N LEU A 356 -3.58 22.23 -4.57
CA LEU A 356 -2.82 21.10 -5.11
C LEU A 356 -3.74 19.89 -5.19
N MET A 357 -3.52 19.07 -6.21
CA MET A 357 -4.11 17.74 -6.28
C MET A 357 -3.05 16.74 -5.83
N THR A 358 -3.48 15.74 -5.06
CA THR A 358 -2.69 14.52 -4.91
C THR A 358 -3.08 13.56 -6.03
N TYR A 359 -2.11 12.82 -6.55
CA TYR A 359 -2.30 11.72 -7.47
C TYR A 359 -3.15 10.62 -6.83
N ASP A 360 -3.05 10.45 -5.52
CA ASP A 360 -3.55 9.27 -4.82
C ASP A 360 -4.13 9.62 -3.43
N ASP A 361 -3.71 8.96 -2.36
CA ASP A 361 -4.22 9.23 -1.01
C ASP A 361 -3.76 10.60 -0.47
N SER A 362 -4.66 11.28 0.25
CA SER A 362 -4.35 12.55 0.94
C SER A 362 -4.11 12.37 2.45
N GLY A 363 -4.39 11.20 3.01
CA GLY A 363 -4.10 10.86 4.41
C GLY A 363 -4.35 9.39 4.75
N TRP A 364 -3.57 8.86 5.70
CA TRP A 364 -3.54 7.43 6.06
C TRP A 364 -3.33 7.16 7.56
N SER A 365 -3.15 8.20 8.39
CA SER A 365 -2.70 8.15 9.79
C SER A 365 -3.08 6.86 10.50
N MET A 366 -2.11 5.95 10.65
CA MET A 366 -2.40 4.53 10.92
C MET A 366 -3.07 4.32 12.28
N GLY A 367 -2.79 5.17 13.26
CA GLY A 367 -3.51 5.14 14.54
C GLY A 367 -5.03 5.23 14.35
N TRP A 368 -5.50 6.14 13.51
CA TRP A 368 -6.93 6.28 13.23
C TRP A 368 -7.47 5.20 12.30
N ALA A 369 -6.69 4.82 11.28
CA ALA A 369 -7.09 3.76 10.35
C ALA A 369 -7.31 2.42 11.06
N PHE A 370 -6.51 2.12 12.09
CA PHE A 370 -6.63 0.89 12.89
C PHE A 370 -7.49 1.04 14.14
N ASP A 371 -8.03 2.23 14.42
CA ASP A 371 -8.74 2.52 15.69
C ASP A 371 -7.87 2.20 16.92
N VAL A 372 -6.62 2.66 16.87
CA VAL A 372 -5.59 2.52 17.89
C VAL A 372 -5.20 3.90 18.42
N THR A 373 -5.19 4.04 19.75
CA THR A 373 -4.67 5.27 20.37
C THR A 373 -3.16 5.34 20.17
N VAL A 374 -2.72 6.39 19.50
CA VAL A 374 -1.31 6.75 19.33
C VAL A 374 -1.12 8.14 19.91
N LYS A 375 -0.10 8.29 20.75
CA LYS A 375 0.21 9.56 21.42
C LYS A 375 1.56 10.10 21.00
N GLU A 376 1.57 11.31 20.49
CA GLU A 376 2.78 12.10 20.22
C GLU A 376 3.41 12.58 21.52
N ILE A 377 4.74 12.40 21.65
CA ILE A 377 5.50 12.81 22.83
C ILE A 377 6.47 13.93 22.45
N HIS A 378 6.26 15.12 23.02
CA HIS A 378 7.07 16.31 22.78
C HIS A 378 8.13 16.56 23.87
N ASP A 379 8.24 15.67 24.84
CA ASP A 379 9.23 15.72 25.92
C ASP A 379 10.38 14.75 25.60
N THR A 380 11.62 15.25 25.61
CA THR A 380 12.81 14.48 25.25
C THR A 380 13.10 13.32 26.21
N ALA A 381 12.57 13.35 27.44
CA ALA A 381 12.80 12.30 28.42
C ALA A 381 12.30 10.91 27.97
N ILE A 382 11.41 10.84 26.96
CA ILE A 382 10.99 9.56 26.36
C ILE A 382 12.13 8.82 25.66
N LEU A 383 13.12 9.54 25.15
CA LEU A 383 14.28 8.95 24.47
C LEU A 383 15.12 8.12 25.45
N ASP A 384 15.15 8.50 26.73
CA ASP A 384 15.83 7.77 27.80
C ASP A 384 14.98 6.62 28.40
N ALA A 385 13.71 6.49 28.00
CA ALA A 385 12.83 5.45 28.54
C ALA A 385 13.37 4.05 28.25
N ALA A 386 13.50 3.24 29.31
CA ALA A 386 13.95 1.86 29.21
C ALA A 386 12.85 0.99 28.57
N VAL A 387 13.15 0.44 27.40
CA VAL A 387 12.24 -0.40 26.62
C VAL A 387 12.89 -1.73 26.27
N ALA A 388 12.10 -2.79 26.21
CA ALA A 388 12.55 -4.06 25.64
C ALA A 388 12.26 -4.07 24.13
N PRO A 389 13.22 -4.38 23.24
CA PRO A 389 12.96 -4.47 21.81
C PRO A 389 11.86 -5.50 21.50
N VAL A 390 10.95 -5.14 20.60
CA VAL A 390 9.89 -6.03 20.14
C VAL A 390 10.37 -6.73 18.88
N LYS A 391 10.40 -8.07 18.89
CA LYS A 391 10.64 -8.90 17.69
C LYS A 391 9.34 -9.37 17.03
N GLU A 392 8.25 -9.42 17.79
CA GLU A 392 6.91 -9.67 17.31
C GLU A 392 5.97 -9.18 18.40
N ALA A 393 4.93 -8.46 18.02
CA ALA A 393 3.84 -8.15 18.94
C ALA A 393 2.88 -9.34 18.95
N GLU A 394 3.10 -10.25 19.90
CA GLU A 394 2.21 -11.39 20.11
C GLU A 394 0.89 -10.94 20.73
N VAL A 395 -0.22 -11.51 20.24
CA VAL A 395 -1.52 -11.32 20.85
C VAL A 395 -1.91 -12.59 21.56
N VAL A 396 -2.02 -12.51 22.88
CA VAL A 396 -2.42 -13.64 23.74
C VAL A 396 -3.70 -13.25 24.46
N GLY A 397 -4.72 -14.10 24.35
CA GLY A 397 -5.99 -13.86 25.00
C GLY A 397 -5.89 -13.96 26.51
N THR A 398 -6.91 -13.45 27.19
CA THR A 398 -6.99 -13.54 28.65
C THR A 398 -8.33 -14.10 29.08
N VAL A 399 -8.31 -14.99 30.07
CA VAL A 399 -9.52 -15.54 30.68
C VAL A 399 -9.47 -15.30 32.18
N ALA A 400 -10.32 -14.41 32.68
CA ALA A 400 -10.53 -14.21 34.12
C ALA A 400 -11.48 -15.27 34.69
N GLY A 401 -11.49 -15.42 36.02
CA GLY A 401 -12.41 -16.33 36.71
C GLY A 401 -12.10 -17.81 36.50
N GLY A 402 -12.91 -18.67 37.13
CA GLY A 402 -12.76 -20.13 37.09
C GLY A 402 -14.08 -20.89 37.02
N GLY A 403 -15.19 -20.19 36.75
CA GLY A 403 -16.51 -20.80 36.72
C GLY A 403 -16.74 -21.70 35.51
N SER A 404 -17.79 -22.51 35.60
CA SER A 404 -18.20 -23.47 34.56
C SER A 404 -19.60 -23.22 34.02
N ALA A 405 -20.28 -22.15 34.44
CA ALA A 405 -21.64 -21.84 34.00
C ALA A 405 -21.68 -21.29 32.56
N GLY A 406 -20.58 -20.71 32.09
CA GLY A 406 -20.44 -20.20 30.72
C GLY A 406 -19.12 -19.43 30.54
N LEU A 407 -18.96 -18.79 29.40
CA LEU A 407 -17.84 -17.89 29.09
C LEU A 407 -18.38 -16.58 28.51
N ALA A 408 -18.00 -15.44 29.07
CA ALA A 408 -18.25 -14.14 28.45
C ALA A 408 -17.01 -13.70 27.68
N VAL A 409 -17.16 -13.23 26.44
CA VAL A 409 -16.06 -12.71 25.60
C VAL A 409 -16.34 -11.25 25.26
N ALA A 410 -15.42 -10.36 25.62
CA ALA A 410 -15.61 -8.91 25.56
C ALA A 410 -15.51 -8.39 24.13
N HIS A 411 -16.51 -7.62 23.71
CA HIS A 411 -16.49 -6.93 22.42
C HIS A 411 -15.85 -5.54 22.55
N TYR A 412 -14.51 -5.48 22.53
CA TYR A 412 -13.76 -4.23 22.50
C TYR A 412 -13.49 -3.69 21.08
N GLY A 413 -14.15 -4.26 20.06
CA GLY A 413 -14.01 -3.82 18.67
C GLY A 413 -12.89 -4.52 17.91
N SER A 414 -12.43 -5.68 18.38
CA SER A 414 -11.49 -6.53 17.64
C SER A 414 -12.16 -7.17 16.42
N ASN A 415 -11.46 -7.17 15.28
CA ASN A 415 -11.88 -7.93 14.10
C ASN A 415 -11.91 -9.43 14.39
N ASN A 416 -11.15 -9.93 15.37
CA ASN A 416 -11.10 -11.35 15.70
C ASN A 416 -12.40 -11.88 16.31
N MET A 417 -13.33 -11.02 16.71
CA MET A 417 -14.67 -11.43 17.19
C MET A 417 -15.47 -12.16 16.12
N ILE A 418 -15.36 -11.76 14.84
CA ILE A 418 -16.06 -12.44 13.75
C ILE A 418 -15.45 -13.82 13.48
N THR A 419 -14.12 -13.92 13.51
CA THR A 419 -13.37 -15.17 13.38
C THR A 419 -13.74 -16.13 14.51
N PHE A 420 -13.79 -15.63 15.75
CA PHE A 420 -14.24 -16.40 16.92
C PHE A 420 -15.64 -16.98 16.71
N ARG A 421 -16.59 -16.15 16.25
CA ARG A 421 -17.95 -16.61 15.99
C ARG A 421 -17.98 -17.65 14.87
N TYR A 422 -17.21 -17.48 13.80
CA TYR A 422 -17.23 -18.37 12.64
C TYR A 422 -16.58 -19.74 12.91
N LEU A 423 -15.42 -19.76 13.57
CA LEU A 423 -14.72 -21.00 13.94
C LEU A 423 -15.53 -21.85 14.93
N LEU A 424 -16.33 -21.20 15.77
CA LEU A 424 -17.21 -21.84 16.75
C LEU A 424 -18.67 -21.82 16.30
N GLN A 425 -18.95 -21.90 15.00
CA GLN A 425 -20.30 -21.84 14.43
C GLN A 425 -21.30 -22.83 15.08
N HIS A 426 -20.82 -23.99 15.56
CA HIS A 426 -21.61 -25.02 16.23
C HIS A 426 -21.88 -24.74 17.72
N VAL A 427 -21.12 -23.85 18.35
CA VAL A 427 -21.25 -23.54 19.78
C VAL A 427 -22.37 -22.51 19.99
N PRO A 428 -23.31 -22.75 20.92
CA PRO A 428 -24.33 -21.77 21.29
C PRO A 428 -23.72 -20.49 21.86
N MET A 429 -24.11 -19.35 21.30
CA MET A 429 -23.66 -18.03 21.73
C MET A 429 -24.82 -17.04 21.72
N GLN A 430 -24.85 -16.17 22.73
CA GLN A 430 -25.73 -15.01 22.80
C GLN A 430 -24.90 -13.74 22.70
N VAL A 431 -25.48 -12.66 22.19
CA VAL A 431 -24.92 -11.31 22.20
C VAL A 431 -25.61 -10.53 23.32
N ALA A 432 -24.83 -9.96 24.24
CA ALA A 432 -25.37 -9.09 25.28
C ALA A 432 -25.79 -7.73 24.69
N GLU A 433 -27.03 -7.31 24.91
CA GLU A 433 -27.58 -6.04 24.40
C GLU A 433 -27.18 -4.84 25.27
N ARG A 434 -26.68 -5.09 26.48
CA ARG A 434 -26.21 -4.08 27.41
C ARG A 434 -24.89 -4.51 28.01
N ALA A 435 -24.14 -3.52 28.51
CA ALA A 435 -22.91 -3.80 29.23
C ALA A 435 -23.21 -4.51 30.57
N PHE A 436 -22.30 -5.39 30.98
CA PHE A 436 -22.32 -6.05 32.28
C PHE A 436 -20.89 -6.26 32.78
N THR A 437 -20.75 -6.66 34.04
CA THR A 437 -19.44 -6.96 34.65
C THR A 437 -19.48 -8.37 35.22
N ALA A 438 -18.43 -9.15 34.97
CA ALA A 438 -18.25 -10.47 35.55
C ALA A 438 -16.76 -10.71 35.84
N ASP A 439 -16.45 -11.28 36.99
CA ASP A 439 -15.08 -11.63 37.40
C ASP A 439 -14.04 -10.49 37.24
N GLY A 440 -14.47 -9.25 37.51
CA GLY A 440 -13.64 -8.05 37.40
C GLY A 440 -13.44 -7.50 35.98
N VAL A 441 -14.02 -8.16 34.97
CA VAL A 441 -13.97 -7.74 33.56
C VAL A 441 -15.27 -7.04 33.18
N LYS A 442 -15.17 -5.88 32.52
CA LYS A 442 -16.30 -5.15 31.95
C LYS A 442 -16.56 -5.63 30.52
N PHE A 443 -17.76 -6.13 30.27
CA PHE A 443 -18.22 -6.58 28.97
C PHE A 443 -19.12 -5.50 28.35
N PRO A 444 -18.71 -4.82 27.27
CA PRO A 444 -19.58 -3.87 26.56
C PRO A 444 -20.80 -4.55 25.92
N ALA A 445 -21.78 -3.76 25.49
CA ALA A 445 -22.83 -4.26 24.60
C ALA A 445 -22.17 -4.86 23.33
N GLY A 446 -22.72 -5.96 22.82
CA GLY A 446 -22.11 -6.74 21.73
C GLY A 446 -21.22 -7.89 22.20
N SER A 447 -20.89 -7.97 23.50
CA SER A 447 -20.08 -9.08 24.04
C SER A 447 -20.80 -10.41 23.91
N PHE A 448 -20.05 -11.48 23.62
CA PHE A 448 -20.62 -12.82 23.54
C PHE A 448 -20.78 -13.45 24.92
N ILE A 449 -21.86 -14.20 25.09
CA ILE A 449 -22.10 -15.12 26.21
C ILE A 449 -22.19 -16.51 25.59
N VAL A 450 -21.14 -17.29 25.79
CA VAL A 450 -21.00 -18.66 25.29
C VAL A 450 -21.51 -19.62 26.37
N THR A 451 -22.40 -20.52 25.97
CA THR A 451 -22.90 -21.61 26.79
C THR A 451 -22.78 -22.92 26.04
N GLY A 452 -22.79 -24.04 26.74
CA GLY A 452 -22.65 -25.35 26.09
C GLY A 452 -22.05 -26.39 27.01
N SER A 453 -21.58 -27.47 26.41
CA SER A 453 -20.85 -28.53 27.11
C SER A 453 -19.49 -28.04 27.62
N ALA A 454 -18.87 -28.82 28.50
CA ALA A 454 -17.50 -28.55 28.95
C ALA A 454 -16.49 -28.53 27.78
N ALA A 455 -16.72 -29.35 26.75
CA ALA A 455 -15.90 -29.37 25.54
C ALA A 455 -16.05 -28.07 24.73
N ASP A 456 -17.28 -27.56 24.59
CA ASP A 456 -17.54 -26.29 23.89
C ASP A 456 -16.86 -25.11 24.60
N LEU A 457 -16.97 -25.06 25.94
CA LEU A 457 -16.33 -24.01 26.73
C LEU A 457 -14.80 -24.11 26.68
N ALA A 458 -14.23 -25.32 26.61
CA ALA A 458 -12.79 -25.52 26.44
C ALA A 458 -12.32 -25.06 25.06
N ALA A 459 -13.05 -25.40 23.99
CA ALA A 459 -12.78 -24.93 22.64
C ALA A 459 -12.89 -23.40 22.54
N ALA A 460 -13.92 -22.81 23.16
CA ALA A 460 -14.08 -21.36 23.24
C ALA A 460 -12.91 -20.68 23.97
N LYS A 461 -12.47 -21.21 25.12
CA LYS A 461 -11.29 -20.68 25.83
C LYS A 461 -10.02 -20.77 25.00
N HIS A 462 -9.82 -21.86 24.28
CA HIS A 462 -8.67 -22.00 23.37
C HIS A 462 -8.71 -20.96 22.24
N MET A 463 -9.88 -20.70 21.66
CA MET A 463 -10.04 -19.66 20.64
C MET A 463 -9.88 -18.25 21.21
N VAL A 464 -10.31 -17.99 22.45
CA VAL A 464 -10.04 -16.70 23.12
C VAL A 464 -8.53 -16.46 23.19
N ASP A 465 -7.78 -17.47 23.64
CA ASP A 465 -6.32 -17.42 23.75
C ASP A 465 -5.66 -17.16 22.40
N SER A 466 -5.95 -17.99 21.39
CA SER A 466 -5.33 -17.90 20.06
C SER A 466 -5.69 -16.64 19.28
N LEU A 467 -6.86 -16.06 19.55
CA LEU A 467 -7.35 -14.85 18.88
C LEU A 467 -7.06 -13.58 19.67
N GLY A 468 -6.36 -13.67 20.81
CA GLY A 468 -6.00 -12.47 21.56
C GLY A 468 -7.18 -11.77 22.25
N LEU A 469 -8.29 -12.48 22.47
CA LEU A 469 -9.52 -11.90 23.00
C LEU A 469 -9.51 -11.87 24.53
N THR A 470 -10.34 -11.00 25.10
CA THR A 470 -10.52 -10.91 26.56
C THR A 470 -11.84 -11.58 26.98
N ALA A 471 -11.78 -12.46 27.96
CA ALA A 471 -12.92 -13.24 28.42
C ALA A 471 -12.96 -13.45 29.94
N ALA A 472 -14.11 -13.93 30.44
CA ALA A 472 -14.28 -14.41 31.81
C ALA A 472 -15.05 -15.73 31.85
N ALA A 473 -14.54 -16.69 32.60
CA ALA A 473 -15.19 -17.96 32.89
C ALA A 473 -16.20 -17.78 34.03
N LEU A 474 -17.48 -17.80 33.66
CA LEU A 474 -18.59 -17.35 34.50
C LEU A 474 -18.96 -18.38 35.56
N SER A 475 -19.08 -17.94 36.82
CA SER A 475 -19.63 -18.78 37.91
C SER A 475 -21.15 -18.90 37.86
N ALA A 476 -21.83 -17.90 37.27
CA ALA A 476 -23.25 -17.90 36.96
C ALA A 476 -23.49 -17.07 35.69
N LEU A 477 -24.55 -17.39 34.93
CA LEU A 477 -24.89 -16.62 33.73
C LEU A 477 -25.36 -15.20 34.10
N PRO A 478 -24.93 -14.15 33.39
CA PRO A 478 -25.34 -12.79 33.67
C PRO A 478 -26.83 -12.58 33.36
N THR A 479 -27.53 -11.86 34.24
CA THR A 479 -28.91 -11.42 34.00
C THR A 479 -28.91 -10.16 33.13
N VAL A 480 -28.59 -10.31 31.85
CA VAL A 480 -28.56 -9.23 30.85
C VAL A 480 -29.43 -9.60 29.65
N ALA A 481 -30.14 -8.61 29.11
CA ALA A 481 -30.86 -8.79 27.85
C ALA A 481 -29.89 -9.25 26.77
N SER A 482 -30.27 -10.28 26.02
CA SER A 482 -29.41 -10.89 25.01
C SER A 482 -30.24 -11.57 23.92
N HIS A 483 -29.62 -11.77 22.76
CA HIS A 483 -30.20 -12.49 21.63
C HIS A 483 -29.17 -13.41 20.98
N ALA A 484 -29.63 -14.37 20.17
CA ALA A 484 -28.76 -15.36 19.56
C ALA A 484 -27.70 -14.72 18.65
N ALA A 485 -26.43 -15.10 18.83
CA ALA A 485 -25.35 -14.68 17.95
C ALA A 485 -25.39 -15.51 16.66
N ASN A 486 -26.15 -15.04 15.68
CA ASN A 486 -26.26 -15.69 14.39
C ASN A 486 -24.90 -15.74 13.69
N VAL A 487 -24.60 -16.85 13.01
CA VAL A 487 -23.43 -16.94 12.14
C VAL A 487 -23.74 -16.15 10.86
N PRO A 488 -23.01 -15.06 10.57
CA PRO A 488 -23.30 -14.27 9.39
C PRO A 488 -23.03 -15.07 8.12
N ARG A 489 -23.91 -14.93 7.13
CA ARG A 489 -23.73 -15.47 5.78
C ARG A 489 -23.35 -14.32 4.86
N VAL A 490 -22.08 -14.25 4.48
CA VAL A 490 -21.56 -13.21 3.60
C VAL A 490 -21.52 -13.74 2.17
N ALA A 491 -22.07 -12.98 1.23
CA ALA A 491 -21.93 -13.23 -0.20
C ALA A 491 -21.27 -12.02 -0.84
N ILE A 492 -20.13 -12.22 -1.49
CA ILE A 492 -19.41 -11.18 -2.24
C ILE A 492 -19.68 -11.43 -3.72
N TYR A 493 -20.33 -10.48 -4.37
CA TYR A 493 -20.58 -10.51 -5.81
C TYR A 493 -19.58 -9.61 -6.51
N SER A 494 -19.11 -10.06 -7.67
CA SER A 494 -18.21 -9.26 -8.49
C SER A 494 -18.47 -9.46 -9.97
N GLN A 495 -18.01 -8.48 -10.75
CA GLN A 495 -18.01 -8.53 -12.20
C GLN A 495 -16.66 -9.07 -12.68
N TRP A 496 -16.66 -9.72 -13.84
CA TRP A 496 -15.46 -10.33 -14.41
C TRP A 496 -14.39 -9.30 -14.82
N ASN A 497 -14.81 -8.07 -15.14
CA ASN A 497 -13.98 -7.01 -15.74
C ASN A 497 -13.50 -5.91 -14.76
N ALA A 498 -14.15 -5.75 -13.60
CA ALA A 498 -13.81 -4.71 -12.62
C ALA A 498 -13.70 -5.35 -11.23
N THR A 499 -12.47 -5.71 -10.85
CA THR A 499 -12.20 -6.50 -9.65
C THR A 499 -11.33 -5.78 -8.61
N GLN A 500 -11.00 -4.49 -8.82
CA GLN A 500 -10.18 -3.70 -7.90
C GLN A 500 -10.76 -3.66 -6.49
N ASP A 501 -12.06 -3.37 -6.41
CA ASP A 501 -12.75 -3.26 -5.13
C ASP A 501 -12.86 -4.60 -4.40
N LEU A 502 -12.72 -5.74 -5.10
CA LEU A 502 -12.79 -7.05 -4.46
C LEU A 502 -11.62 -7.32 -3.53
N GLY A 503 -10.41 -6.88 -3.88
CA GLY A 503 -9.24 -7.18 -3.07
C GLY A 503 -9.36 -6.63 -1.66
N TRP A 504 -9.95 -5.45 -1.53
CA TRP A 504 -10.21 -4.83 -0.23
C TRP A 504 -11.14 -5.66 0.66
N TYR A 505 -12.11 -6.39 0.09
CA TYR A 505 -12.97 -7.31 0.87
C TYR A 505 -12.31 -8.64 1.21
N ARG A 506 -11.25 -9.05 0.50
CA ARG A 506 -10.55 -10.32 0.75
C ARG A 506 -9.44 -10.20 1.80
N PHE A 507 -9.05 -8.98 2.17
CA PHE A 507 -8.05 -8.69 3.21
C PHE A 507 -8.59 -8.44 4.61
N THR A 508 -9.92 -8.38 4.77
CA THR A 508 -10.58 -8.32 6.07
C THR A 508 -10.87 -9.73 6.58
#